data_AF-A0A5T1M478-F1
#
_entry.id   AF-A0A5T1M478-F1
#
_cell.length_a   1.000
_cell.length_b   1.000
_cell.length_c   1.000
_cell.angle_alpha   90.00
_cell.angle_beta   90.00
_cell.angle_gamma   90.00
#
_symmetry.space_group_name_H-M   'P 1'
#
loop_
_entity.id
_entity.type
_entity.pdbx_description
1 polymer ?
#
loop_
_entity_poly.entity_id
_entity_poly.type
_entity_poly.pdbx_seq_one_letter_code
_entity_poly.pdbx_strand_id
1 'polypeptide(L)'
;ILLVNTNFYTLRNDERYIWNSPIISSKIPLYFKKNFPNIKIIGFDIISLTSQLDREEGKRCHFNFLSKKYGREILVIEDMNFSNLRKNDIIKEILISPLKFEYMDGSPCSVAAKIERNNKK
;
A
#
# COMPACT_ATOMS: atom_id res chain seq x y z
N ILE A 1 -1.57 5.76 -8.97
CA ILE A 1 -1.41 5.02 -7.70
C ILE A 1 -2.80 4.67 -7.18
N LEU A 2 -2.96 3.51 -6.54
CA LEU A 2 -4.17 3.14 -5.80
C LEU A 2 -3.85 3.12 -4.31
N LEU A 3 -4.66 3.78 -3.49
CA LEU A 3 -4.53 3.75 -2.02
C LEU A 3 -5.66 2.89 -1.46
N VAL A 4 -5.31 1.90 -0.65
CA VAL A 4 -6.25 0.97 -0.02
C VAL A 4 -6.28 1.28 1.47
N ASN A 5 -7.35 1.92 1.91
CA ASN A 5 -7.58 2.23 3.33
C ASN A 5 -8.44 1.12 3.97
N THR A 6 -7.82 0.32 4.83
CA THR A 6 -8.48 -0.73 5.62
C THR A 6 -8.87 -0.26 7.03
N ASN A 7 -8.51 0.99 7.37
CA ASN A 7 -8.50 1.58 8.71
C ASN A 7 -7.56 0.91 9.72
N PHE A 8 -6.64 0.05 9.27
CA PHE A 8 -5.70 -0.63 10.16
C PHE A 8 -4.64 0.32 10.74
N TYR A 9 -4.35 1.46 10.09
CA TYR A 9 -3.48 2.49 10.67
C TYR A 9 -3.99 3.00 12.03
N THR A 10 -5.29 2.87 12.33
CA THR A 10 -5.86 3.29 13.62
C THR A 10 -5.35 2.44 14.80
N LEU A 11 -4.81 1.26 14.51
CA LEU A 11 -4.29 0.32 15.49
C LEU A 11 -2.77 0.44 15.71
N ARG A 12 -2.07 1.40 15.09
CA ARG A 12 -0.58 1.48 15.12
C ARG A 12 0.07 1.42 16.51
N ASN A 13 -0.63 1.88 17.55
CA ASN A 13 -0.15 1.87 18.93
C ASN A 13 -0.57 0.62 19.71
N ASP A 14 -1.11 -0.38 19.01
CA ASP A 14 -1.63 -1.62 19.55
C ASP A 14 -0.91 -2.81 18.91
N GLU A 15 -0.64 -3.84 19.70
CA GLU A 15 0.08 -5.04 19.25
C GLU A 15 -0.61 -5.75 18.07
N ARG A 16 -1.94 -5.59 17.95
CA ARG A 16 -2.74 -6.11 16.84
C ARG A 16 -2.28 -5.56 15.49
N TYR A 17 -1.68 -4.37 15.44
CA TYR A 17 -1.13 -3.82 14.19
C TYR A 17 -0.08 -4.74 13.56
N ILE A 18 0.75 -5.33 14.41
CA ILE A 18 1.84 -6.22 14.03
C ILE A 18 1.33 -7.66 13.89
N TRP A 19 0.66 -8.16 14.94
CA TRP A 19 0.37 -9.58 15.07
C TRP A 19 -0.92 -10.02 14.37
N ASN A 20 -1.85 -9.08 14.13
CA ASN A 20 -3.16 -9.37 13.56
C ASN A 20 -3.41 -8.59 12.25
N SER A 21 -2.34 -8.15 11.57
CA SER A 21 -2.43 -7.48 10.26
C SER A 21 -3.24 -8.31 9.25
N PRO A 22 -4.15 -7.72 8.45
CA PRO A 22 -4.94 -8.45 7.47
C PRO A 22 -4.07 -9.22 6.45
N ILE A 23 -4.56 -10.39 6.04
CA ILE A 23 -3.96 -11.16 4.95
C ILE A 23 -4.49 -10.62 3.62
N ILE A 24 -3.59 -10.23 2.72
CA ILE A 24 -3.94 -9.79 1.37
C ILE A 24 -3.75 -10.97 0.42
N SER A 25 -4.82 -11.34 -0.31
CA SER A 25 -4.73 -12.48 -1.23
C SER A 25 -3.77 -12.21 -2.38
N SER A 26 -2.96 -13.22 -2.69
CA SER A 26 -2.03 -13.23 -3.83
C SER A 26 -2.74 -13.16 -5.19
N LYS A 27 -4.08 -13.25 -5.23
CA LYS A 27 -4.89 -13.07 -6.45
C LYS A 27 -5.11 -11.58 -6.79
N ILE A 28 -5.04 -10.70 -5.80
CA ILE A 28 -5.26 -9.24 -5.97
C ILE A 28 -4.25 -8.62 -6.96
N PRO A 29 -2.92 -8.86 -6.85
CA PRO A 29 -1.97 -8.31 -7.81
C PRO A 29 -2.25 -8.76 -9.24
N LEU A 30 -2.60 -10.05 -9.42
CA LEU A 30 -2.90 -10.62 -10.73
C LEU A 30 -4.14 -9.96 -11.35
N TYR A 31 -5.18 -9.77 -10.54
CA TYR A 31 -6.38 -9.05 -10.95
C TYR A 31 -6.08 -7.61 -11.35
N PHE A 32 -5.27 -6.87 -10.58
CA PHE A 32 -4.90 -5.50 -10.92
C PHE A 32 -4.04 -5.39 -12.18
N LYS A 33 -3.08 -6.29 -12.36
CA LYS A 33 -2.24 -6.32 -13.57
C LYS A 33 -3.08 -6.56 -14.82
N LYS A 34 -4.09 -7.44 -14.74
CA LYS A 34 -4.98 -7.76 -15.86
C LYS A 34 -5.98 -6.63 -16.17
N ASN A 35 -6.64 -6.08 -15.16
CA ASN A 35 -7.81 -5.21 -15.36
C ASN A 35 -7.51 -3.72 -15.23
N PHE A 36 -6.40 -3.35 -14.59
CA PHE A 36 -6.04 -1.96 -14.31
C PHE A 36 -4.60 -1.66 -14.77
N PRO A 37 -4.36 -1.62 -16.09
CA PRO A 37 -3.01 -1.51 -16.65
C PRO A 37 -2.27 -0.23 -16.26
N ASN A 38 -2.97 0.79 -15.75
CA ASN A 38 -2.38 2.08 -15.38
C ASN A 38 -1.95 2.19 -13.90
N ILE A 39 -2.27 1.21 -13.03
CA ILE A 39 -1.90 1.26 -11.59
C ILE A 39 -0.42 0.93 -11.39
N LYS A 40 0.46 1.91 -11.33
CA LYS A 40 1.91 1.67 -11.15
C LYS A 40 2.33 1.37 -9.70
N ILE A 41 1.56 1.87 -8.74
CA ILE A 41 1.87 1.82 -7.30
C ILE A 41 0.57 1.51 -6.56
N ILE A 42 0.66 0.67 -5.54
CA ILE A 42 -0.40 0.43 -4.55
C ILE A 42 0.12 0.78 -3.15
N GLY A 43 -0.71 1.46 -2.36
CA GLY A 43 -0.40 1.84 -0.99
C GLY A 43 -1.39 1.25 -0.01
N PHE A 44 -0.92 0.66 1.08
CA PHE A 44 -1.74 0.08 2.14
C PHE A 44 -1.43 0.72 3.49
N ASP A 45 -2.43 0.76 4.37
CA ASP A 45 -2.31 1.21 5.75
C ASP A 45 -1.97 0.10 6.77
N ILE A 46 -1.62 -1.08 6.28
CA ILE A 46 -1.18 -2.23 7.08
C ILE A 46 0.34 -2.24 7.20
N ILE A 47 0.87 -2.85 8.27
CA ILE A 47 2.31 -2.83 8.54
C ILE A 47 3.14 -3.53 7.45
N SER A 48 2.59 -4.60 6.87
CA SER A 48 3.21 -5.32 5.77
C SER A 48 2.20 -6.22 5.05
N LEU A 49 2.43 -6.48 3.76
CA LEU A 49 1.75 -7.53 2.98
C LEU A 49 2.05 -8.93 3.53
N THR A 50 3.19 -9.12 4.20
CA THR A 50 3.57 -10.40 4.80
C THR A 50 3.04 -10.48 6.24
N SER A 51 1.71 -10.57 6.36
CA SER A 51 1.05 -10.74 7.66
C SER A 51 1.59 -11.96 8.42
N GLN A 52 1.71 -11.84 9.75
CA GLN A 52 2.07 -12.97 10.62
C GLN A 52 0.98 -14.05 10.65
N LEU A 53 -0.25 -13.72 10.28
CA LEU A 53 -1.37 -14.67 10.23
C LEU A 53 -1.23 -15.68 9.08
N ASP A 54 -0.60 -15.29 7.96
CA ASP A 54 -0.28 -16.18 6.84
C ASP A 54 0.87 -15.60 6.00
N ARG A 55 2.09 -15.96 6.41
CA ARG A 55 3.32 -15.47 5.77
C ARG A 55 3.50 -16.02 4.36
N GLU A 56 3.00 -17.21 4.08
CA GLU A 56 3.18 -17.84 2.76
C GLU A 56 2.27 -17.19 1.70
N GLU A 57 1.01 -16.90 2.05
CA GLU A 57 0.14 -16.11 1.16
C GLU A 57 0.69 -14.68 1.00
N GLY A 58 1.20 -14.07 2.07
CA GLY A 58 1.85 -12.77 2.04
C GLY A 58 3.06 -12.70 1.10
N LYS A 59 4.00 -13.66 1.19
CA LYS A 59 5.14 -13.78 0.26
C LYS A 59 4.69 -13.95 -1.18
N ARG A 60 3.69 -14.80 -1.43
CA ARG A 60 3.11 -14.97 -2.77
C ARG A 60 2.47 -13.69 -3.29
N CYS A 61 1.78 -12.95 -2.42
CA CYS A 61 1.22 -11.65 -2.76
C CYS A 61 2.30 -10.63 -3.12
N HIS A 62 3.35 -10.53 -2.30
CA HIS A 62 4.50 -9.66 -2.54
C HIS A 62 5.18 -9.99 -3.88
N PHE A 63 5.49 -11.28 -4.11
CA PHE A 63 6.01 -11.77 -5.37
C PHE A 63 5.10 -11.40 -6.54
N ASN A 64 3.79 -11.61 -6.42
CA ASN A 64 2.87 -11.32 -7.51
C ASN A 64 2.75 -9.82 -7.81
N PHE A 65 2.96 -8.92 -6.84
CA PHE A 65 3.05 -7.47 -7.12
C PHE A 65 4.33 -7.10 -7.87
N LEU A 66 5.49 -7.54 -7.37
CA LEU A 66 6.80 -7.11 -7.88
C LEU A 66 7.34 -7.95 -9.03
N SER A 67 6.82 -9.15 -9.27
CA SER A 67 7.32 -10.01 -10.34
C SER A 67 6.83 -9.56 -11.71
N LYS A 68 7.74 -9.58 -12.69
CA LYS A 68 7.40 -9.40 -14.11
C LYS A 68 6.80 -10.66 -14.77
N LYS A 69 6.76 -11.78 -14.07
CA LYS A 69 6.30 -13.08 -14.58
C LYS A 69 4.84 -13.05 -15.07
N TYR A 70 3.99 -12.26 -14.42
CA TYR A 70 2.55 -12.19 -14.69
C TYR A 70 2.13 -10.81 -15.25
N GLY A 71 3.04 -10.13 -15.94
CA GLY A 71 2.86 -8.77 -16.43
C GLY A 71 3.70 -7.77 -15.64
N ARG A 72 3.46 -6.48 -15.85
CA ARG A 72 4.27 -5.39 -15.26
C ARG A 72 4.28 -5.42 -13.73
N GLU A 73 5.30 -4.78 -13.16
CA GLU A 73 5.40 -4.57 -11.72
C GLU A 73 4.35 -3.56 -11.25
N ILE A 74 3.89 -3.74 -10.01
CA ILE A 74 3.14 -2.75 -9.25
C ILE A 74 3.93 -2.56 -7.96
N LEU A 75 4.51 -1.38 -7.76
CA LEU A 75 5.28 -1.10 -6.55
C LEU A 75 4.35 -1.02 -5.34
N VAL A 76 4.83 -1.42 -4.17
CA VAL A 76 4.06 -1.47 -2.94
C VAL A 76 4.58 -0.42 -1.97
N ILE A 77 3.68 0.30 -1.32
CA ILE A 77 3.96 1.12 -0.15
C ILE A 77 3.17 0.54 1.00
N GLU A 78 3.87 0.12 2.05
CA GLU A 78 3.30 -0.43 3.27
C GLU A 78 3.31 0.65 4.37
N ASP A 79 2.59 0.42 5.46
CA ASP A 79 2.53 1.31 6.62
C ASP A 79 2.21 2.78 6.28
N MET A 80 1.20 3.00 5.42
CA MET A 80 0.68 4.35 5.17
C MET A 80 -0.24 4.83 6.31
N ASN A 81 -0.14 6.11 6.66
CA ASN A 81 -1.07 6.74 7.61
C ASN A 81 -2.13 7.56 6.87
N PHE A 82 -3.40 7.18 7.02
CA PHE A 82 -4.53 7.88 6.42
C PHE A 82 -5.34 8.73 7.41
N SER A 83 -4.86 8.96 8.63
CA SER A 83 -5.59 9.67 9.70
C SER A 83 -6.07 11.07 9.31
N ASN A 84 -5.38 11.73 8.39
CA ASN A 84 -5.69 13.09 7.94
C ASN A 84 -6.59 13.14 6.70
N LEU A 85 -6.91 11.99 6.08
CA LEU A 85 -7.79 11.90 4.92
C LEU A 85 -9.26 11.80 5.36
N ARG A 86 -10.13 12.57 4.70
CA ARG A 86 -11.59 12.50 4.84
C ARG A 86 -12.18 11.82 3.62
N LYS A 87 -13.35 11.22 3.78
CA LYS A 87 -14.06 10.48 2.72
C LYS A 87 -14.24 11.28 1.42
N ASN A 88 -14.44 12.59 1.53
CA ASN A 88 -14.74 13.48 0.38
C ASN A 88 -13.52 14.31 -0.05
N ASP A 89 -12.33 14.01 0.47
CA ASP A 89 -11.12 14.69 0.03
C ASP A 89 -10.77 14.30 -1.40
N ILE A 90 -10.37 15.30 -2.20
CA ILE A 90 -9.86 15.07 -3.55
C ILE A 90 -8.34 15.17 -3.49
N ILE A 91 -7.66 14.06 -3.74
CA ILE A 91 -6.20 14.06 -3.85
C ILE A 91 -5.82 14.56 -5.25
N LYS A 92 -5.22 15.76 -5.33
CA LYS A 92 -4.76 16.35 -6.59
C LYS A 92 -3.40 15.84 -7.02
N GLU A 93 -2.54 15.56 -6.05
CA GLU A 93 -1.15 15.17 -6.28
C GLU A 93 -0.66 14.29 -5.13
N ILE A 94 0.23 13.34 -5.44
CA ILE A 94 0.93 12.54 -4.44
C ILE A 94 2.42 12.59 -4.76
N LEU A 95 3.21 13.04 -3.79
CA LEU A 95 4.66 12.95 -3.79
C LEU A 95 5.07 11.68 -3.05
N ILE A 96 5.91 10.86 -3.69
CA ILE A 96 6.45 9.62 -3.13
C ILE A 96 7.97 9.75 -3.21
N SER A 97 8.62 9.86 -2.06
CA SER A 97 10.05 10.11 -1.94
C SER A 97 10.72 9.01 -1.12
N PRO A 98 11.15 7.92 -1.77
CA PRO A 98 11.93 6.87 -1.12
C PRO A 98 13.37 7.31 -0.91
N LEU A 99 13.99 6.85 0.18
CA LEU A 99 15.44 6.95 0.32
C LEU A 99 16.11 6.03 -0.71
N LYS A 100 17.09 6.53 -1.45
CA LYS A 100 17.79 5.74 -2.46
C LYS A 100 19.10 5.23 -1.89
N PHE A 101 19.17 3.92 -1.68
CA PHE A 101 20.36 3.21 -1.27
C PHE A 101 20.85 2.33 -2.42
N GLU A 102 22.15 2.08 -2.47
CA GLU A 102 22.72 1.14 -3.43
C GLU A 102 22.31 -0.29 -3.09
N TYR A 103 21.98 -1.09 -4.10
CA TYR A 103 21.63 -2.52 -3.99
C TYR A 103 20.45 -2.88 -3.06
N MET A 104 19.58 -1.92 -2.72
CA MET A 104 18.38 -2.19 -1.92
C MET A 104 17.15 -2.45 -2.81
N ASP A 105 16.31 -3.38 -2.38
CA ASP A 105 15.04 -3.78 -3.01
C ASP A 105 13.81 -3.09 -2.40
N GLY A 106 14.01 -2.34 -1.31
CA GLY A 106 13.03 -1.49 -0.67
C GLY A 106 13.70 -0.45 0.25
N SER A 107 12.98 0.60 0.62
CA SER A 107 13.51 1.61 1.53
C SER A 107 12.38 2.38 2.25
N PRO A 108 12.68 3.04 3.38
CA PRO A 108 11.77 4.00 3.97
C PRO A 108 11.38 5.08 2.96
N CYS A 109 10.09 5.40 2.93
CA CYS A 109 9.53 6.33 1.96
C CYS A 109 8.67 7.39 2.66
N SER A 110 8.93 8.65 2.35
CA SER A 110 8.03 9.74 2.70
C SER A 110 6.95 9.89 1.64
N VAL A 111 5.69 9.90 2.04
CA VAL A 111 4.56 10.13 1.14
C VAL A 111 3.77 11.35 1.61
N ALA A 112 3.56 12.30 0.70
CA ALA A 112 2.76 13.49 0.94
C ALA A 112 1.68 13.60 -0.13
N ALA A 113 0.49 14.06 0.24
CA ALA A 113 -0.62 14.26 -0.67
C ALA A 113 -1.09 15.72 -0.64
N LYS A 114 -1.27 16.32 -1.82
CA LYS A 114 -1.93 17.61 -1.96
C LYS A 114 -3.44 17.37 -2.05
N ILE A 115 -4.17 17.85 -1.05
CA ILE A 115 -5.60 17.61 -0.91
C ILE A 115 -6.37 18.90 -1.23
N GLU A 116 -7.38 18.79 -2.08
CA GLU A 116 -8.46 19.76 -2.19
C GLU A 116 -9.62 19.28 -1.31
N ARG A 117 -10.03 20.14 -0.37
CA ARG A 117 -11.04 19.83 0.63
C ARG A 117 -12.15 20.87 0.58
N ASN A 118 -13.34 20.43 0.21
CA ASN A 118 -14.53 21.28 0.28
C ASN A 118 -14.98 21.39 1.73
N ASN A 119 -14.82 22.57 2.32
CA ASN A 119 -15.23 22.86 3.71
C ASN A 119 -16.75 23.06 3.88
N LYS A 120 -17.59 22.51 2.99
CA LYS A 120 -19.03 22.53 3.21
C LYS A 120 -19.34 21.59 4.38
N LYS A 121 -19.65 22.22 5.52
CA LYS A 121 -20.20 21.60 6.72
C LYS A 121 -21.50 20.88 6.38
#